data_AF-A0A8H7NNI1-F1
#
_entry.id   AF-A0A8H7NNI1-F1
#
_cell.length_a   1.000
_cell.length_b   1.000
_cell.length_c   1.000
_cell.angle_alpha   90.00
_cell.angle_beta   90.00
_cell.angle_gamma   90.00
#
_symmetry.space_group_name_H-M   'P 1'
#
loop_
_entity.id
_entity.type
_entity.pdbx_description
1 polymer ?
#
loop_
_entity_poly.entity_id
_entity_poly.type
_entity_poly.pdbx_seq_one_letter_code
_entity_poly.pdbx_strand_id
1 'polypeptide(L)'
;MRDVPRVLDWMKSVWLPLVPELTAMNARQIMDGKIVVLGILNRKNADGFQGALRELKSAANEWMDRQIQEFQLERKKLRDAKQMRIEEAEDRDDERALRSAKTIRIDMNNSGKKEVAFAWVDGVFWQRWIRTTFGIDSTLGDRVIINDQDSRQYWDNTVTGNYIMVSRTAISESLDKIIYGRNVIKPKLAVSIFEKALLDIRVTFVEHPYLSSGCVVGVLFGLFTIFKGRFRRRAGYFKLDEPKGSFKDGILGQNGYTKAD
;
A
#
# COMPACT_ATOMS: atom_id res chain seq x y z
N MET A 1 38.28 -1.15 24.49
CA MET A 1 36.99 -0.47 24.76
C MET A 1 36.05 -0.84 23.62
N ARG A 2 34.82 -1.31 23.91
CA ARG A 2 33.86 -1.79 22.89
C ARG A 2 33.59 -0.67 21.88
N ASP A 3 33.62 -1.00 20.58
CA ASP A 3 33.31 -0.05 19.50
C ASP A 3 31.86 0.45 19.62
N VAL A 4 31.66 1.51 20.40
CA VAL A 4 30.34 2.15 20.62
C VAL A 4 29.65 2.51 19.29
N PRO A 5 30.35 3.01 18.24
CA PRO A 5 29.72 3.26 16.95
C PRO A 5 29.19 1.99 16.28
N ARG A 6 29.95 0.89 16.32
CA ARG A 6 29.57 -0.40 15.74
C ARG A 6 28.41 -1.05 16.50
N VAL A 7 28.38 -0.91 17.82
CA VAL A 7 27.26 -1.36 18.66
C VAL A 7 26.03 -0.49 18.43
N LEU A 8 26.17 0.83 18.26
CA LEU A 8 25.08 1.74 17.93
C LEU A 8 24.49 1.45 16.53
N ASP A 9 25.33 1.20 15.54
CA ASP A 9 24.88 0.83 14.20
C ASP A 9 24.18 -0.53 14.19
N TRP A 10 24.66 -1.49 14.99
CA TRP A 10 23.97 -2.76 15.21
C TRP A 10 22.65 -2.58 15.98
N MET A 11 22.60 -1.75 17.02
CA MET A 11 21.37 -1.46 17.75
C MET A 11 20.33 -0.76 16.89
N LYS A 12 20.76 0.18 16.03
CA LYS A 12 19.88 0.86 15.06
C LYS A 12 19.35 -0.11 14.01
N SER A 13 20.12 -1.12 13.62
CA SER A 13 19.67 -2.12 12.64
C SER A 13 18.73 -3.18 13.24
N VAL A 14 18.78 -3.42 14.55
CA VAL A 14 17.95 -4.42 15.28
C VAL A 14 16.87 -3.75 16.16
N TRP A 15 16.60 -2.45 16.00
CA TRP A 15 15.81 -1.66 16.96
C TRP A 15 14.33 -2.07 17.05
N LEU A 16 13.75 -2.63 15.99
CA LEU A 16 12.33 -2.99 15.98
C LEU A 16 12.14 -4.38 16.60
N PRO A 17 11.18 -4.55 17.53
CA PRO A 17 10.77 -5.89 17.94
C PRO A 17 10.27 -6.65 16.70
N LEU A 18 10.38 -7.98 16.71
CA LEU A 18 10.03 -8.85 15.58
C LEU A 18 8.62 -8.57 15.02
N VAL A 19 7.69 -8.18 15.91
CA VAL A 19 6.35 -7.75 15.55
C VAL A 19 6.08 -6.42 16.28
N PRO A 20 6.43 -5.27 15.67
CA PRO A 20 6.16 -3.95 16.22
C PRO A 20 4.70 -3.55 16.02
N GLU A 21 4.24 -2.61 16.86
CA GLU A 21 2.98 -1.91 16.63
C GLU A 21 3.14 -0.92 15.47
N LEU A 22 2.22 -0.93 14.53
CA LEU A 22 2.17 0.01 13.43
C LEU A 22 1.61 1.35 13.92
N THR A 23 2.44 2.36 13.88
CA THR A 23 2.12 3.75 14.22
C THR A 23 2.45 4.66 13.04
N ALA A 24 1.88 5.87 12.98
CA ALA A 24 2.18 6.81 11.90
C ALA A 24 3.67 7.12 11.75
N MET A 25 4.44 7.05 12.85
CA MET A 25 5.86 7.38 12.86
C MET A 25 6.75 6.27 12.28
N ASN A 26 6.39 5.00 12.50
CA ASN A 26 7.18 3.85 12.03
C ASN A 26 6.61 3.19 10.77
N ALA A 27 5.39 3.57 10.37
CA ALA A 27 4.67 3.01 9.22
C ALA A 27 5.54 2.91 7.97
N ARG A 28 6.25 4.00 7.64
CA ARG A 28 7.14 4.02 6.47
C ARG A 28 8.31 3.06 6.62
N GLN A 29 8.95 3.00 7.79
CA GLN A 29 10.10 2.12 8.02
C GLN A 29 9.72 0.63 7.94
N ILE A 30 8.49 0.28 8.33
CA ILE A 30 8.00 -1.10 8.34
C ILE A 30 7.50 -1.51 6.95
N MET A 31 6.82 -0.62 6.22
CA MET A 31 6.13 -0.95 4.98
C MET A 31 6.91 -0.69 3.68
N ASP A 32 7.86 0.24 3.67
CA ASP A 32 8.58 0.63 2.46
C ASP A 32 9.56 -0.48 2.02
N GLY A 33 9.47 -0.93 0.76
CA GLY A 33 10.36 -1.96 0.20
C GLY A 33 10.10 -3.41 0.65
N LYS A 34 9.03 -3.66 1.44
CA LYS A 34 8.78 -4.95 2.11
C LYS A 34 7.35 -5.44 1.94
N ILE A 35 7.18 -6.76 1.94
CA ILE A 35 5.86 -7.38 2.09
C ILE A 35 5.56 -7.46 3.59
N VAL A 36 4.51 -6.79 4.05
CA VAL A 36 4.17 -6.70 5.46
C VAL A 36 2.97 -7.59 5.79
N VAL A 37 3.17 -8.52 6.71
CA VAL A 37 2.09 -9.25 7.36
C VAL A 37 1.56 -8.39 8.50
N LEU A 38 0.37 -7.83 8.31
CA LEU A 38 -0.29 -6.93 9.23
C LEU A 38 -1.42 -7.65 10.00
N GLY A 39 -1.21 -7.87 11.29
CA GLY A 39 -2.27 -8.33 12.20
C GLY A 39 -3.14 -7.17 12.65
N ILE A 40 -4.43 -7.19 12.27
CA ILE A 40 -5.43 -6.27 12.83
C ILE A 40 -5.95 -6.92 14.11
N LEU A 41 -5.60 -6.33 15.25
CA LEU A 41 -5.92 -6.86 16.57
C LEU A 41 -6.76 -5.85 17.35
N ASN A 42 -7.68 -6.33 18.18
CA ASN A 42 -8.44 -5.47 19.08
C ASN A 42 -7.87 -5.46 20.50
N ARG A 43 -7.28 -4.33 20.92
CA ARG A 43 -6.70 -4.19 22.26
C ARG A 43 -7.73 -4.25 23.39
N LYS A 44 -9.02 -3.99 23.12
CA LYS A 44 -10.09 -4.00 24.16
C LYS A 44 -10.33 -5.42 24.71
N ASN A 45 -10.08 -6.45 23.91
CA ASN A 45 -10.21 -7.85 24.32
C ASN A 45 -8.83 -8.39 24.72
N ALA A 46 -8.43 -8.15 25.97
CA ALA A 46 -7.07 -8.45 26.44
C ALA A 46 -6.66 -9.93 26.24
N ASP A 47 -7.55 -10.87 26.54
CA ASP A 47 -7.26 -12.31 26.43
C ASP A 47 -7.08 -12.76 24.98
N GLY A 48 -7.97 -12.33 24.08
CA GLY A 48 -7.86 -12.59 22.65
C GLY A 48 -6.63 -11.94 22.03
N PHE A 49 -6.34 -10.69 22.42
CA PHE A 49 -5.18 -9.93 21.96
C PHE A 49 -3.85 -10.63 22.28
N GLN A 50 -3.67 -11.09 23.52
CA GLN A 50 -2.42 -11.77 23.91
C GLN A 50 -2.24 -13.10 23.18
N GLY A 51 -3.33 -13.86 23.00
CA GLY A 51 -3.30 -15.09 22.19
C GLY A 51 -2.92 -14.81 20.74
N ALA A 52 -3.62 -13.88 20.09
CA ALA A 52 -3.37 -13.50 18.69
C ALA A 52 -1.95 -12.94 18.48
N LEU A 53 -1.46 -12.10 19.40
CA LEU A 53 -0.10 -11.57 19.34
C LEU A 53 0.96 -12.67 19.51
N ARG A 54 0.70 -13.66 20.36
CA ARG A 54 1.60 -14.82 20.54
C ARG A 54 1.64 -15.70 19.29
N GLU A 55 0.50 -15.94 18.66
CA GLU A 55 0.42 -16.66 17.38
C GLU A 55 1.16 -15.91 16.27
N LEU A 56 0.97 -14.59 16.17
CA LEU A 56 1.65 -13.75 15.19
C LEU A 56 3.18 -13.74 15.39
N LYS A 57 3.65 -13.61 16.63
CA LYS A 57 5.09 -13.70 16.96
C LYS A 57 5.66 -15.08 16.64
N SER A 58 4.88 -16.12 16.90
CA SER A 58 5.29 -17.49 16.61
C SER A 58 5.43 -17.75 15.12
N ALA A 59 4.49 -17.22 14.31
CA ALA A 59 4.57 -17.25 12.85
C ALA A 59 5.78 -16.47 12.33
N ALA A 60 6.03 -15.28 12.89
CA ALA A 60 7.17 -14.45 12.52
C ALA A 60 8.51 -15.11 12.82
N ASN A 61 8.64 -15.79 13.97
CA ASN A 61 9.85 -16.55 14.32
C ASN A 61 10.09 -17.69 13.33
N GLU A 62 9.07 -18.49 13.05
CA GLU A 62 9.20 -19.61 12.11
C GLU A 62 9.57 -19.14 10.70
N TRP A 63 8.98 -18.03 10.25
CA TRP A 63 9.34 -17.41 8.99
C TRP A 63 10.79 -16.93 8.97
N MET A 64 11.22 -16.23 10.03
CA MET A 64 12.58 -15.72 10.15
C MET A 64 13.61 -16.86 10.15
N ASP A 65 13.35 -17.92 10.92
CA ASP A 65 14.20 -19.10 10.98
C ASP A 65 14.32 -19.78 9.60
N ARG A 66 13.20 -19.89 8.87
CA ARG A 66 13.18 -20.41 7.50
C ARG A 66 13.99 -19.55 6.54
N GLN A 67 13.83 -18.23 6.59
CA GLN A 67 14.61 -17.30 5.76
C GLN A 67 16.12 -17.39 6.05
N ILE A 68 16.50 -17.52 7.32
CA ILE A 68 17.90 -17.74 7.72
C ILE A 68 18.44 -19.05 7.13
N GLN A 69 17.68 -20.15 7.22
CA GLN A 69 18.07 -21.45 6.68
C GLN A 69 18.23 -21.42 5.16
N GLU A 70 17.26 -20.83 4.44
CA GLU A 70 17.33 -20.67 2.99
C GLU A 70 18.55 -19.84 2.58
N PHE A 71 18.81 -18.74 3.27
CA PHE A 71 19.97 -17.89 3.02
C PHE A 71 21.29 -18.63 3.25
N GLN A 72 21.39 -19.41 4.33
CA GLN A 72 22.57 -20.24 4.61
C GLN A 72 22.77 -21.31 3.54
N LEU A 73 21.69 -21.95 3.08
CA LEU A 73 21.73 -22.97 2.05
C LEU A 73 22.13 -22.39 0.69
N GLU A 74 21.58 -21.23 0.31
CA GLU A 74 21.97 -20.51 -0.91
C GLU A 74 23.44 -20.10 -0.86
N ARG A 75 23.90 -19.57 0.28
CA ARG A 75 25.31 -19.24 0.48
C ARG A 75 26.21 -20.47 0.40
N LYS A 76 25.77 -21.61 0.93
CA LYS A 76 26.48 -22.88 0.82
C LYS A 76 26.56 -23.34 -0.64
N LYS A 77 25.44 -23.33 -1.38
CA LYS A 77 25.41 -23.65 -2.80
C LYS A 77 26.37 -22.80 -3.62
N LEU A 78 26.46 -21.49 -3.37
CA LEU A 78 27.39 -20.61 -4.06
C LEU A 78 28.85 -20.92 -3.71
N ARG A 79 29.13 -21.31 -2.47
CA ARG A 79 30.45 -21.78 -2.05
C ARG A 79 30.83 -23.10 -2.72
N ASP A 80 29.93 -24.07 -2.70
CA ASP A 80 30.15 -25.39 -3.29
C ASP A 80 30.34 -25.25 -4.81
N ALA A 81 29.53 -24.44 -5.49
CA ALA A 81 29.69 -24.14 -6.92
C ALA A 81 31.00 -23.41 -7.25
N LYS A 82 31.49 -22.54 -6.36
CA LYS A 82 32.81 -21.91 -6.52
C LYS A 82 33.92 -22.94 -6.35
N GLN A 83 33.81 -23.80 -5.34
CA GLN A 83 34.79 -24.83 -5.05
C GLN A 83 34.90 -25.84 -6.19
N MET A 84 33.76 -26.32 -6.73
CA MET A 84 33.76 -27.21 -7.90
C MET A 84 34.42 -26.58 -9.13
N ARG A 85 34.25 -25.27 -9.36
CA ARG A 85 34.95 -24.57 -10.44
C ARG A 85 36.46 -24.47 -10.24
N ILE A 86 36.93 -24.44 -8.98
CA ILE A 86 38.36 -24.45 -8.67
C ILE A 86 38.93 -25.84 -8.92
N GLU A 87 38.24 -26.88 -8.46
CA GLU A 87 38.62 -28.30 -8.67
C GLU A 87 38.65 -28.65 -10.16
N GLU A 88 37.62 -28.29 -10.94
CA GLU A 88 37.60 -28.55 -12.39
C GLU A 88 38.73 -27.81 -13.13
N ALA A 89 39.12 -26.61 -12.67
CA ALA A 89 40.22 -25.85 -13.25
C ALA A 89 41.60 -26.43 -12.88
N GLU A 90 41.71 -26.98 -11.67
CA GLU A 90 42.91 -27.68 -11.18
C GLU A 90 43.10 -29.00 -11.93
N ASP A 91 42.03 -29.78 -12.11
CA ASP A 91 42.05 -31.04 -12.88
C ASP A 91 42.42 -30.84 -14.37
N ARG A 92 42.21 -29.64 -14.91
CA ARG A 92 42.53 -29.26 -16.30
C ARG A 92 43.87 -28.53 -16.44
N ASP A 93 44.59 -28.29 -15.35
CA ASP A 93 45.84 -27.51 -15.30
C ASP A 93 45.73 -26.10 -15.92
N ASP A 94 44.53 -25.48 -15.90
CA ASP A 94 44.33 -24.13 -16.46
C ASP A 94 44.49 -23.04 -15.38
N GLU A 95 45.70 -22.48 -15.29
CA GLU A 95 46.05 -21.41 -14.35
C GLU A 95 45.22 -20.12 -14.53
N ARG A 96 44.71 -19.87 -15.75
CA ARG A 96 43.87 -18.69 -16.02
C ARG A 96 42.48 -18.91 -15.47
N ALA A 97 41.90 -20.08 -15.70
CA ALA A 97 40.61 -20.47 -15.13
C ALA A 97 40.66 -20.49 -13.59
N LEU A 98 41.73 -21.04 -13.00
CA LEU A 98 41.93 -21.11 -11.55
C LEU A 98 42.02 -19.72 -10.91
N ARG A 99 42.74 -18.78 -11.53
CA ARG A 99 42.77 -17.38 -11.06
C ARG A 99 41.40 -16.72 -11.14
N SER A 100 40.68 -16.92 -12.25
CA SER A 100 39.34 -16.35 -12.43
C SER A 100 38.36 -16.87 -11.38
N ALA A 101 38.36 -18.17 -11.11
CA ALA A 101 37.49 -18.81 -10.14
C ALA A 101 37.78 -18.32 -8.70
N LYS A 102 39.05 -18.16 -8.33
CA LYS A 102 39.44 -17.62 -7.01
C LYS A 102 38.96 -16.19 -6.80
N THR A 103 38.95 -15.35 -7.84
CA THR A 103 38.54 -13.93 -7.77
C THR A 103 37.03 -13.71 -7.59
N ILE A 104 36.18 -14.69 -7.91
CA ILE A 104 34.71 -14.57 -7.77
C ILE A 104 34.34 -14.27 -6.31
N ARG A 105 33.69 -13.13 -6.06
CA ARG A 105 33.12 -12.77 -4.75
C ARG A 105 31.71 -13.33 -4.62
N ILE A 106 31.40 -13.87 -3.45
CA ILE A 106 30.08 -14.42 -3.12
C ILE A 106 29.30 -13.30 -2.42
N ASP A 107 28.59 -12.50 -3.21
CA ASP A 107 27.74 -11.42 -2.71
C ASP A 107 26.27 -11.86 -2.77
N MET A 108 25.60 -11.82 -1.62
CA MET A 108 24.22 -12.28 -1.47
C MET A 108 23.21 -11.13 -1.41
N ASN A 109 23.67 -9.88 -1.56
CA ASN A 109 22.86 -8.68 -1.36
C ASN A 109 21.86 -8.41 -2.49
N ASN A 110 21.87 -9.18 -3.58
CA ASN A 110 21.09 -8.93 -4.78
C ASN A 110 20.24 -10.14 -5.21
N SER A 111 19.61 -10.82 -4.25
CA SER A 111 18.75 -11.98 -4.55
C SER A 111 17.41 -11.59 -5.19
N GLY A 112 17.08 -10.30 -5.28
CA GLY A 112 15.84 -9.78 -5.88
C GLY A 112 14.56 -10.20 -5.13
N LYS A 113 14.68 -10.93 -4.01
CA LYS A 113 13.57 -11.36 -3.17
C LYS A 113 13.16 -10.20 -2.28
N LYS A 114 11.86 -9.89 -2.25
CA LYS A 114 11.32 -8.90 -1.31
C LYS A 114 11.42 -9.44 0.10
N GLU A 115 11.90 -8.60 1.02
CA GLU A 115 11.91 -8.94 2.45
C GLU A 115 10.48 -8.96 3.00
N VAL A 116 10.23 -9.83 3.98
CA VAL A 116 8.95 -9.90 4.69
C VAL A 116 9.10 -9.32 6.08
N ALA A 117 8.22 -8.39 6.45
CA ALA A 117 8.12 -7.87 7.80
C ALA A 117 6.79 -8.26 8.44
N PHE A 118 6.77 -8.38 9.76
CA PHE A 118 5.55 -8.60 10.53
C PHE A 118 5.26 -7.37 11.35
N ALA A 119 4.00 -6.99 11.46
CA ALA A 119 3.55 -5.89 12.32
C ALA A 119 2.10 -6.13 12.78
N TRP A 120 1.69 -5.42 13.82
CA TRP A 120 0.31 -5.43 14.27
C TRP A 120 -0.24 -4.01 14.36
N VAL A 121 -1.54 -3.84 14.21
CA VAL A 121 -2.23 -2.54 14.29
C VAL A 121 -3.49 -2.67 15.15
N ASP A 122 -3.78 -1.64 15.95
CA ASP A 122 -5.04 -1.58 16.70
C ASP A 122 -6.22 -1.33 15.74
N GLY A 123 -7.07 -2.34 15.57
CA GLY A 123 -8.22 -2.29 14.67
C GLY A 123 -9.29 -1.26 15.09
N VAL A 124 -9.38 -0.92 16.38
CA VAL A 124 -10.35 0.07 16.88
C VAL A 124 -9.84 1.48 16.62
N PHE A 125 -8.58 1.74 16.94
CA PHE A 125 -7.98 3.06 16.72
C PHE A 125 -7.85 3.39 15.22
N TRP A 126 -7.43 2.42 14.41
CA TRP A 126 -7.15 2.60 12.98
C TRP A 126 -8.32 2.24 12.07
N GLN A 127 -9.55 2.10 12.58
CA GLN A 127 -10.72 1.68 11.81
C GLN A 127 -10.92 2.50 10.52
N ARG A 128 -10.80 3.84 10.61
CA ARG A 128 -10.99 4.72 9.44
C ARG A 128 -9.96 4.46 8.36
N TRP A 129 -8.69 4.27 8.75
CA TRP A 129 -7.61 4.01 7.82
C TRP A 129 -7.77 2.62 7.19
N ILE A 130 -8.02 1.57 7.99
CA ILE A 130 -8.23 0.20 7.49
C ILE A 130 -9.38 0.16 6.48
N ARG A 131 -10.49 0.83 6.80
CA ARG A 131 -11.65 0.94 5.91
C ARG A 131 -11.34 1.70 4.62
N THR A 132 -10.52 2.75 4.70
CA THR A 132 -10.19 3.58 3.53
C THR A 132 -9.15 2.93 2.62
N THR A 133 -8.17 2.23 3.20
CA THR A 133 -7.03 1.64 2.50
C THR A 133 -7.35 0.23 1.98
N PHE A 134 -7.98 -0.60 2.81
CA PHE A 134 -8.25 -2.01 2.48
C PHE A 134 -9.72 -2.31 2.22
N GLY A 135 -10.63 -1.35 2.46
CA GLY A 135 -12.08 -1.58 2.33
C GLY A 135 -12.65 -2.56 3.36
N ILE A 136 -11.91 -2.84 4.44
CA ILE A 136 -12.27 -3.82 5.47
C ILE A 136 -12.84 -3.10 6.69
N ASP A 137 -13.92 -3.64 7.26
CA ASP A 137 -14.42 -3.17 8.55
C ASP A 137 -13.73 -3.94 9.69
N SER A 138 -13.23 -3.19 10.69
CA SER A 138 -12.49 -3.76 11.82
C SER A 138 -13.40 -4.37 12.90
N THR A 139 -14.71 -4.23 12.75
CA THR A 139 -15.73 -4.81 13.63
C THR A 139 -15.83 -6.33 13.50
N LEU A 140 -15.35 -6.91 12.39
CA LEU A 140 -15.46 -8.33 12.05
C LEU A 140 -14.40 -9.22 12.72
N GLY A 141 -13.77 -8.78 13.81
CA GLY A 141 -12.81 -9.55 14.60
C GLY A 141 -11.37 -9.52 14.10
N ASP A 142 -10.50 -10.23 14.84
CA ASP A 142 -9.06 -10.29 14.60
C ASP A 142 -8.75 -11.00 13.28
N ARG A 143 -7.94 -10.34 12.43
CA ARG A 143 -7.64 -10.80 11.06
C ARG A 143 -6.24 -10.40 10.65
N VAL A 144 -5.70 -11.09 9.67
CA VAL A 144 -4.40 -10.76 9.08
C VAL A 144 -4.60 -10.29 7.65
N ILE A 145 -3.85 -9.25 7.28
CA ILE A 145 -3.74 -8.77 5.91
C ILE A 145 -2.27 -8.82 5.54
N ILE A 146 -1.96 -9.32 4.35
CA ILE A 146 -0.62 -9.23 3.78
C ILE A 146 -0.65 -8.03 2.83
N ASN A 147 0.22 -7.06 3.04
CA ASN A 147 0.27 -5.82 2.26
C ASN A 147 1.64 -5.65 1.60
N ASP A 148 1.64 -5.41 0.30
CA ASP A 148 2.82 -4.96 -0.44
C ASP A 148 2.60 -3.51 -0.85
N GLN A 149 3.28 -2.60 -0.14
CA GLN A 149 3.12 -1.17 -0.32
C GLN A 149 3.64 -0.69 -1.68
N ASP A 150 4.70 -1.31 -2.19
CA ASP A 150 5.34 -0.89 -3.44
C ASP A 150 4.46 -1.21 -4.64
N SER A 151 3.86 -2.40 -4.66
CA SER A 151 2.91 -2.81 -5.71
C SER A 151 1.49 -2.32 -5.45
N ARG A 152 1.22 -1.76 -4.25
CA ARG A 152 -0.11 -1.35 -3.76
C ARG A 152 -1.11 -2.50 -3.79
N GLN A 153 -0.64 -3.69 -3.46
CA GLN A 153 -1.46 -4.91 -3.44
C GLN A 153 -1.63 -5.40 -2.02
N TYR A 154 -2.80 -5.92 -1.71
CA TYR A 154 -3.07 -6.58 -0.44
C TYR A 154 -3.83 -7.89 -0.66
N TRP A 155 -3.66 -8.79 0.31
CA TRP A 155 -4.31 -10.08 0.38
C TRP A 155 -4.94 -10.22 1.76
N ASP A 156 -6.25 -10.46 1.78
CA ASP A 156 -7.07 -10.65 2.98
C ASP A 156 -7.67 -12.06 3.06
N ASN A 157 -7.62 -12.80 1.96
CA ASN A 157 -8.22 -14.12 1.81
C ASN A 157 -7.16 -15.20 1.63
N THR A 158 -7.42 -16.38 2.20
CA THR A 158 -6.68 -17.62 1.93
C THR A 158 -7.06 -18.19 0.57
N VAL A 159 -6.39 -19.27 0.14
CA VAL A 159 -6.74 -19.99 -1.10
C VAL A 159 -8.19 -20.52 -1.10
N THR A 160 -8.71 -20.84 0.08
CA THR A 160 -10.09 -21.34 0.22
C THR A 160 -11.13 -20.23 0.18
N GLY A 161 -10.71 -18.96 0.07
CA GLY A 161 -11.61 -17.80 0.04
C GLY A 161 -12.07 -17.32 1.41
N ASN A 162 -11.58 -17.93 2.49
CA ASN A 162 -11.83 -17.49 3.86
C ASN A 162 -10.86 -16.37 4.25
N TYR A 163 -11.25 -15.52 5.21
CA TYR A 163 -10.35 -14.51 5.75
C TYR A 163 -9.15 -15.16 6.44
N ILE A 164 -7.97 -14.54 6.32
CA ILE A 164 -6.77 -15.03 7.00
C ILE A 164 -6.91 -14.77 8.50
N MET A 165 -7.06 -15.85 9.27
CA MET A 165 -7.12 -15.80 10.73
C MET A 165 -5.73 -15.53 11.32
N VAL A 166 -5.68 -14.97 12.54
CA VAL A 166 -4.41 -14.77 13.28
C VAL A 166 -3.94 -16.10 13.88
N SER A 167 -3.61 -17.04 13.01
CA SER A 167 -3.05 -18.35 13.36
C SER A 167 -1.78 -18.57 12.57
N ARG A 168 -0.77 -19.14 13.24
CA ARG A 168 0.52 -19.46 12.63
C ARG A 168 0.39 -20.20 11.29
N THR A 169 -0.43 -21.24 11.24
CA THR A 169 -0.58 -22.08 10.05
C THR A 169 -1.21 -21.32 8.88
N ALA A 170 -2.28 -20.58 9.14
CA ALA A 170 -2.98 -19.79 8.14
C ALA A 170 -2.09 -18.68 7.54
N ILE A 171 -1.30 -18.03 8.40
CA ILE A 171 -0.35 -16.99 8.00
C ILE A 171 0.76 -17.60 7.13
N SER A 172 1.44 -18.64 7.62
CA SER A 172 2.53 -19.29 6.89
C SER A 172 2.08 -19.83 5.53
N GLU A 173 0.94 -20.53 5.49
CA GLU A 173 0.41 -21.08 4.23
C GLU A 173 0.06 -19.99 3.22
N SER A 174 -0.58 -18.90 3.67
CA SER A 174 -0.95 -17.78 2.80
C SER A 174 0.30 -17.04 2.31
N LEU A 175 1.27 -16.83 3.19
CA LEU A 175 2.53 -16.14 2.90
C LEU A 175 3.40 -16.94 1.90
N ASP A 176 3.55 -18.24 2.11
CA ASP A 176 4.27 -19.13 1.19
C ASP A 176 3.68 -19.06 -0.22
N LYS A 177 2.35 -19.02 -0.33
CA LYS A 177 1.64 -18.97 -1.61
C LYS A 177 1.72 -17.60 -2.28
N ILE A 178 1.86 -16.51 -1.53
CA ILE A 178 2.05 -15.17 -2.11
C ILE A 178 3.47 -15.00 -2.64
N ILE A 179 4.47 -15.55 -1.95
CA ILE A 179 5.89 -15.38 -2.29
C ILE A 179 6.34 -16.37 -3.36
N TYR A 180 6.01 -17.64 -3.20
CA TYR A 180 6.43 -18.70 -4.12
C TYR A 180 5.37 -19.05 -5.18
N GLY A 181 4.10 -18.84 -4.87
CA GLY A 181 2.99 -19.15 -5.76
C GLY A 181 2.70 -18.02 -6.74
N ARG A 182 3.08 -18.20 -8.01
CA ARG A 182 2.65 -17.31 -9.09
C ARG A 182 1.12 -17.40 -9.26
N ASN A 183 0.39 -16.37 -8.81
CA ASN A 183 -1.04 -16.12 -9.03
C ASN A 183 -2.06 -17.04 -8.31
N VAL A 184 -1.72 -17.68 -7.18
CA VAL A 184 -2.70 -18.53 -6.46
C VAL A 184 -3.79 -17.70 -5.76
N ILE A 185 -3.46 -16.48 -5.32
CA ILE A 185 -4.41 -15.56 -4.67
C ILE A 185 -4.43 -14.25 -5.47
N LYS A 186 -5.61 -13.85 -5.96
CA LYS A 186 -5.75 -12.60 -6.72
C LYS A 186 -5.47 -11.41 -5.79
N PRO A 187 -4.45 -10.58 -6.07
CA PRO A 187 -4.18 -9.39 -5.28
C PRO A 187 -5.34 -8.39 -5.40
N LYS A 188 -5.73 -7.78 -4.29
CA LYS A 188 -6.63 -6.62 -4.27
C LYS A 188 -5.79 -5.35 -4.23
N LEU A 189 -6.23 -4.28 -4.88
CA LEU A 189 -5.49 -3.01 -4.89
C LEU A 189 -5.82 -2.19 -3.65
N ALA A 190 -4.80 -1.76 -2.89
CA ALA A 190 -4.90 -1.05 -1.61
C ALA A 190 -5.33 0.44 -1.74
N VAL A 191 -6.07 0.81 -2.78
CA VAL A 191 -6.33 2.21 -3.12
C VAL A 191 -7.79 2.60 -2.84
N SER A 192 -7.91 3.66 -2.03
CA SER A 192 -9.11 4.46 -1.83
C SER A 192 -9.65 5.01 -3.16
N ILE A 193 -10.96 4.91 -3.36
CA ILE A 193 -11.68 5.28 -4.60
C ILE A 193 -11.33 6.70 -5.11
N PHE A 194 -10.90 7.61 -4.23
CA PHE A 194 -10.53 8.99 -4.58
C PHE A 194 -9.12 9.15 -5.18
N GLU A 195 -8.15 8.35 -4.73
CA GLU A 195 -6.82 8.34 -5.34
C GLU A 195 -6.82 7.61 -6.68
N LYS A 196 -7.72 6.64 -6.89
CA LYS A 196 -7.93 6.03 -8.22
C LYS A 196 -8.35 7.07 -9.24
N ALA A 197 -9.30 7.96 -8.93
CA ALA A 197 -9.70 9.02 -9.85
C ALA A 197 -8.54 9.97 -10.19
N LEU A 198 -7.76 10.40 -9.21
CA LEU A 198 -6.64 11.33 -9.44
C LEU A 198 -5.43 10.68 -10.12
N LEU A 199 -5.15 9.41 -9.82
CA LEU A 199 -4.04 8.67 -10.42
C LEU A 199 -4.39 8.21 -11.85
N ASP A 200 -5.63 7.78 -12.11
CA ASP A 200 -6.11 7.53 -13.48
C ASP A 200 -6.10 8.80 -14.33
N ILE A 201 -6.50 9.95 -13.76
CA ILE A 201 -6.40 11.23 -14.46
C ILE A 201 -4.92 11.50 -14.79
N ARG A 202 -3.98 11.30 -13.87
CA ARG A 202 -2.55 11.51 -14.19
C ARG A 202 -1.99 10.52 -15.22
N VAL A 203 -2.34 9.24 -15.15
CA VAL A 203 -1.83 8.23 -16.10
C VAL A 203 -2.45 8.42 -17.49
N THR A 204 -3.75 8.71 -17.57
CA THR A 204 -4.44 9.02 -18.84
C THR A 204 -3.92 10.31 -19.48
N PHE A 205 -3.51 11.30 -18.68
CA PHE A 205 -2.89 12.53 -19.18
C PHE A 205 -1.47 12.31 -19.75
N VAL A 206 -0.76 11.29 -19.29
CA VAL A 206 0.60 10.96 -19.76
C VAL A 206 0.55 10.03 -20.97
N GLU A 207 -0.41 9.10 -21.04
CA GLU A 207 -0.51 8.14 -22.15
C GLU A 207 -1.25 8.69 -23.40
N HIS A 208 -2.10 9.72 -23.26
CA HIS A 208 -2.83 10.29 -24.39
C HIS A 208 -2.80 11.85 -24.43
N PRO A 209 -1.81 12.47 -25.11
CA PRO A 209 -1.67 13.93 -25.16
C PRO A 209 -2.87 14.67 -25.78
N TYR A 210 -3.65 14.01 -26.64
CA TYR A 210 -4.82 14.61 -27.30
C TYR A 210 -6.08 14.66 -26.42
N LEU A 211 -6.26 13.74 -25.47
CA LEU A 211 -7.38 13.76 -24.51
C LEU A 211 -7.12 14.77 -23.38
N SER A 212 -5.86 14.86 -22.95
CA SER A 212 -5.35 15.87 -22.02
C SER A 212 -5.64 17.30 -22.49
N SER A 213 -5.34 17.61 -23.75
CA SER A 213 -5.58 18.95 -24.32
C SER A 213 -7.08 19.29 -24.39
N GLY A 214 -7.93 18.32 -24.75
CA GLY A 214 -9.39 18.51 -24.77
C GLY A 214 -9.98 18.85 -23.40
N CYS A 215 -9.54 18.17 -22.34
CA CYS A 215 -9.97 18.46 -20.96
C CYS A 215 -9.52 19.84 -20.49
N VAL A 216 -8.28 20.25 -20.80
CA VAL A 216 -7.76 21.59 -20.44
C VAL A 216 -8.54 22.68 -21.17
N VAL A 217 -8.82 22.50 -22.47
CA VAL A 217 -9.65 23.43 -23.25
C VAL A 217 -11.07 23.50 -22.69
N GLY A 218 -11.66 22.37 -22.31
CA GLY A 218 -12.99 22.32 -21.67
C GLY A 218 -13.05 23.08 -20.35
N VAL A 219 -12.04 22.92 -19.48
CA VAL A 219 -11.96 23.64 -18.21
C VAL A 219 -11.73 25.14 -18.43
N LEU A 220 -10.86 25.53 -19.36
CA LEU A 220 -10.64 26.93 -19.72
C LEU A 220 -11.91 27.56 -20.30
N PHE A 221 -12.68 26.84 -21.12
CA PHE A 221 -13.94 27.34 -21.67
C PHE A 221 -15.03 27.44 -20.59
N GLY A 222 -15.09 26.49 -19.66
CA GLY A 222 -15.97 26.54 -18.49
C GLY A 222 -15.65 27.73 -17.58
N LEU A 223 -14.38 27.96 -17.27
CA LEU A 223 -13.94 29.13 -16.50
C LEU A 223 -14.21 30.43 -17.26
N PHE A 224 -13.96 30.48 -18.57
CA PHE A 224 -14.22 31.65 -19.40
C PHE A 224 -15.71 32.01 -19.47
N THR A 225 -16.60 31.02 -19.60
CA THR A 225 -18.06 31.26 -19.63
C THR A 225 -18.58 31.74 -18.27
N ILE A 226 -18.07 31.21 -17.16
CA ILE A 226 -18.40 31.69 -15.81
C ILE A 226 -17.84 33.09 -15.57
N PHE A 227 -16.61 33.37 -15.99
CA PHE A 227 -15.96 34.67 -15.80
C PHE A 227 -16.64 35.76 -16.64
N LYS A 228 -16.98 35.45 -17.90
CA LYS A 228 -17.76 36.33 -18.79
C LYS A 228 -19.20 36.51 -18.31
N GLY A 229 -19.80 35.48 -17.72
CA GLY A 229 -21.12 35.54 -17.06
C GLY A 229 -21.11 36.41 -15.79
N ARG A 230 -20.00 36.42 -15.03
CA ARG A 230 -19.81 37.30 -13.88
C ARG A 230 -19.54 38.76 -14.28
N PHE A 231 -18.81 39.00 -15.37
CA PHE A 231 -18.54 40.34 -15.87
C PHE A 231 -19.80 41.04 -16.45
N ARG A 232 -20.71 40.29 -17.09
CA ARG A 232 -22.00 40.83 -17.54
C ARG A 232 -22.98 41.16 -16.40
N ARG A 233 -22.79 40.61 -15.18
CA ARG A 233 -23.63 40.94 -14.01
C ARG A 233 -23.11 42.14 -13.20
N ARG A 234 -21.97 42.74 -13.57
CA ARG A 234 -21.43 43.96 -12.94
C ARG A 234 -21.54 45.22 -13.81
N ALA A 235 -22.08 45.10 -15.02
CA ALA A 235 -22.35 46.22 -15.92
C ALA A 235 -23.87 46.38 -16.09
N GLY A 236 -24.51 47.08 -15.15
CA GLY A 236 -25.94 47.38 -15.23
C GLY A 236 -26.46 48.21 -14.06
N TYR A 237 -26.75 49.47 -14.36
CA TYR A 237 -27.57 50.46 -13.62
C TYR A 237 -26.94 51.25 -12.47
N PHE A 238 -26.31 52.35 -12.85
CA PHE A 238 -26.27 53.60 -12.09
C PHE A 238 -27.72 54.11 -11.97
N LYS A 239 -28.30 54.11 -10.77
CA LYS A 239 -29.60 54.72 -10.47
C LYS A 239 -29.36 56.16 -9.99
N LEU A 240 -29.95 57.12 -10.69
CA LEU A 240 -30.18 58.48 -10.20
C LEU A 240 -31.49 58.50 -9.40
N ASP A 241 -31.50 59.30 -8.34
CA ASP A 241 -32.51 59.40 -7.30
C ASP A 241 -33.85 60.04 -7.73
N GLU A 242 -34.93 59.45 -7.17
CA GLU A 242 -36.19 60.06 -6.68
C GLU A 242 -37.22 60.74 -7.64
N PRO A 243 -38.50 60.96 -7.22
CA PRO A 243 -39.48 60.02 -6.65
C PRO A 243 -40.94 60.24 -7.18
N LYS A 244 -41.89 59.44 -6.66
CA LYS A 244 -43.38 59.61 -6.63
C LYS A 244 -44.22 59.19 -7.85
N GLY A 245 -45.31 58.48 -7.54
CA GLY A 245 -46.51 58.32 -8.38
C GLY A 245 -46.75 56.88 -8.84
N SER A 246 -47.37 56.03 -8.02
CA SER A 246 -48.83 55.84 -7.96
C SER A 246 -49.42 55.14 -9.19
N PHE A 247 -49.78 53.87 -8.96
CA PHE A 247 -50.99 53.19 -9.44
C PHE A 247 -51.31 53.12 -10.95
N LYS A 248 -51.43 51.85 -11.40
CA LYS A 248 -52.57 51.32 -12.18
C LYS A 248 -52.54 51.52 -13.71
N ASP A 249 -52.26 50.44 -14.45
CA ASP A 249 -53.24 49.77 -15.35
C ASP A 249 -52.57 48.70 -16.25
N GLY A 250 -53.33 47.63 -16.54
CA GLY A 250 -52.97 46.53 -17.46
C GLY A 250 -53.13 45.15 -16.81
N ILE A 251 -54.33 44.68 -16.43
CA ILE A 251 -55.48 44.25 -17.26
C ILE A 251 -55.16 43.02 -18.14
N LEU A 252 -55.93 41.93 -17.90
CA LEU A 252 -56.10 40.67 -18.66
C LEU A 252 -54.98 39.60 -18.51
N GLY A 253 -55.23 38.36 -18.11
CA GLY A 253 -56.48 37.64 -17.92
C GLY A 253 -56.25 36.29 -17.22
N GLN A 254 -57.27 35.92 -16.45
CA GLN A 254 -57.45 34.76 -15.60
C GLN A 254 -57.93 33.54 -16.42
N ASN A 255 -57.44 32.35 -16.08
CA ASN A 255 -58.08 31.03 -16.27
C ASN A 255 -57.23 30.02 -15.46
N GLY A 256 -57.66 29.34 -14.40
CA GLY A 256 -59.00 29.05 -13.89
C GLY A 256 -59.25 27.55 -13.90
N TYR A 257 -58.63 26.77 -13.00
CA TYR A 257 -59.00 25.38 -12.71
C TYR A 257 -58.76 25.03 -11.24
N THR A 258 -59.82 25.06 -10.43
CA THR A 258 -59.93 24.21 -9.22
C THR A 258 -61.40 23.83 -8.99
N LYS A 259 -61.56 22.57 -8.61
CA LYS A 259 -62.77 21.78 -8.31
C LYS A 259 -63.66 22.36 -7.20
N ALA A 260 -64.92 21.95 -7.13
CA ALA A 260 -65.44 21.06 -6.06
C ALA A 260 -66.93 20.75 -6.21
N ASP A 261 -67.30 19.62 -5.58
CA ASP A 261 -68.61 19.07 -5.18
C ASP A 261 -69.37 18.15 -6.16
#